data_AF-A0A3M0XUM1-F1
#
_entry.id   AF-A0A3M0XUM1-F1
#
_cell.length_a   1.000
_cell.length_b   1.000
_cell.length_c   1.000
_cell.angle_alpha   90.00
_cell.angle_beta   90.00
_cell.angle_gamma   90.00
#
_symmetry.space_group_name_H-M   'P 1'
#
loop_
_entity.id
_entity.type
_entity.pdbx_description
1 polymer ?
#
loop_
_entity_poly.entity_id
_entity_poly.type
_entity_poly.pdbx_seq_one_letter_code
_entity_poly.pdbx_strand_id
1 'polypeptide(L)'
;PATSNVIDGSMEKVVTFDATDTLKQVAEKINSEGVGVDAAIINTGSGTQPFRLVLTSENSGSKGRMLVDTGGLDLGLQSVDPGRDAVVFFGAADSPSSVLLTSSSNTLDNVVTGVSIDLLGTTTSPVEVVVSRDTEQMVQKLQEFVDAFNETLDRLDFHERFDQDTGERGALLGDGTVSQIRAALLRVIQGEAQGVSSQFTRPFEVGLRIGKGARLELDADRFRQALQEDPDGVAELLAAFELQPRADKVLATDANGNPLITTNNDDPDTFKKIGVLEQVEKLANDFTTTLGGLLTRRTQTIEQQISLQEDRIASIDEQLQRKRETLQRQFQAMEQAIAALQSQSSALSSLGSQPRGF
;
A
#
# COMPACT_ATOMS: atom_id res chain seq x y z
N PRO A 1 -41.67 1.72 52.00
CA PRO A 1 -41.29 1.06 50.73
C PRO A 1 -40.61 2.08 49.82
N ALA A 2 -39.27 2.12 49.90
CA ALA A 2 -38.46 2.98 49.04
C ALA A 2 -38.55 2.47 47.60
N THR A 3 -38.90 3.37 46.69
CA THR A 3 -38.91 3.14 45.25
C THR A 3 -37.50 2.79 44.82
N SER A 4 -37.31 1.57 44.31
CA SER A 4 -36.08 1.14 43.65
C SER A 4 -35.76 2.12 42.51
N ASN A 5 -34.67 2.87 42.63
CA ASN A 5 -34.10 3.63 41.52
C ASN A 5 -33.45 2.63 40.56
N VAL A 6 -34.25 2.04 39.69
CA VAL A 6 -33.72 1.24 38.59
C VAL A 6 -33.07 2.20 37.61
N ILE A 7 -31.75 2.09 37.44
CA ILE A 7 -30.99 2.80 36.41
C ILE A 7 -31.26 2.09 35.09
N ASP A 8 -32.25 2.55 34.32
CA ASP A 8 -32.43 2.11 32.93
C ASP A 8 -31.54 2.97 32.02
N GLY A 9 -30.23 2.72 32.10
CA GLY A 9 -29.24 3.19 31.14
C GLY A 9 -28.83 2.04 30.24
N SER A 10 -28.56 2.30 28.95
CA SER A 10 -28.12 1.27 27.99
C SER A 10 -26.79 0.57 28.35
N MET A 11 -26.12 0.99 29.44
CA MET A 11 -24.85 0.46 29.94
C MET A 11 -24.81 0.51 31.48
N GLU A 12 -25.41 -0.47 32.15
CA GLU A 12 -25.23 -0.66 33.60
C GLU A 12 -23.96 -1.49 33.88
N LYS A 13 -23.13 -1.03 34.81
CA LYS A 13 -21.93 -1.74 35.28
C LYS A 13 -21.85 -1.65 36.80
N VAL A 14 -21.54 -2.78 37.43
CA VAL A 14 -21.40 -2.88 38.90
C VAL A 14 -19.93 -3.10 39.23
N VAL A 15 -19.37 -2.23 40.06
CA VAL A 15 -18.00 -2.35 40.60
C VAL A 15 -18.13 -2.68 42.08
N THR A 16 -17.42 -3.71 42.53
CA THR A 16 -17.44 -4.16 43.93
C THR A 16 -16.23 -3.63 44.71
N PHE A 17 -16.49 -3.15 45.93
CA PHE A 17 -15.47 -2.62 46.83
C PHE A 17 -15.46 -3.37 48.16
N ASP A 18 -14.30 -3.43 48.79
CA ASP A 18 -14.11 -3.96 50.14
C ASP A 18 -14.09 -2.81 51.15
N ALA A 19 -14.57 -3.03 52.37
CA ALA A 19 -14.61 -1.99 53.41
C ALA A 19 -13.23 -1.46 53.84
N THR A 20 -12.16 -2.17 53.51
CA THR A 20 -10.76 -1.80 53.77
C THR A 20 -10.09 -1.10 52.58
N ASP A 21 -10.79 -0.94 51.45
CA ASP A 21 -10.22 -0.29 50.27
C ASP A 21 -9.91 1.18 50.55
N THR A 22 -8.69 1.57 50.21
CA THR A 22 -8.30 2.99 50.18
C THR A 22 -8.90 3.67 48.96
N LEU A 23 -9.03 5.01 48.98
CA LEU A 23 -9.49 5.78 47.81
C LEU A 23 -8.67 5.47 46.55
N LYS A 24 -7.37 5.18 46.70
CA LYS A 24 -6.48 4.78 45.61
C LYS A 24 -6.90 3.44 45.00
N GLN A 25 -7.18 2.44 45.85
CA GLN A 25 -7.65 1.14 45.40
C GLN A 25 -9.04 1.22 44.77
N VAL A 26 -9.94 2.08 45.29
CA VAL A 26 -11.24 2.35 44.68
C VAL A 26 -11.08 2.91 43.26
N ALA A 27 -10.22 3.92 43.07
CA ALA A 27 -9.95 4.48 41.75
C ALA A 27 -9.32 3.46 40.79
N GLU A 28 -8.33 2.68 41.25
CA GLU A 28 -7.70 1.61 40.46
C GLU A 28 -8.71 0.53 40.05
N LYS A 29 -9.59 0.10 40.96
CA LYS A 29 -10.65 -0.88 40.68
C LYS A 29 -11.60 -0.35 39.60
N ILE A 30 -12.09 0.89 39.73
CA ILE A 30 -12.98 1.51 38.72
C ILE A 30 -12.31 1.53 37.33
N ASN A 31 -11.05 1.98 37.25
CA ASN A 31 -10.33 2.05 35.98
C ASN A 31 -10.05 0.66 35.39
N SER A 32 -9.79 -0.34 36.24
CA SER A 32 -9.50 -1.71 35.79
C SER A 32 -10.72 -2.45 35.23
N GLU A 33 -11.92 -2.09 35.67
CA GLU A 33 -13.18 -2.69 35.21
C GLU A 33 -13.62 -2.18 33.83
N GLY A 34 -12.97 -1.13 33.30
CA GLY A 34 -13.22 -0.62 31.94
C GLY A 34 -14.67 -0.19 31.73
N VAL A 35 -15.26 0.47 32.73
CA VAL A 35 -16.70 0.82 32.76
C VAL A 35 -17.04 2.09 31.95
N GLY A 36 -16.10 2.63 31.16
CA GLY A 36 -16.28 3.86 30.38
C GLY A 36 -16.22 5.14 31.23
N VAL A 37 -15.51 5.06 32.36
CA VAL A 37 -15.33 6.15 33.33
C VAL A 37 -13.90 6.10 33.86
N ASP A 38 -13.22 7.24 33.81
CA ASP A 38 -11.92 7.46 34.44
C ASP A 38 -12.08 7.97 35.87
N ALA A 39 -11.52 7.25 36.81
CA ALA A 39 -11.41 7.61 38.22
C ALA A 39 -10.01 8.14 38.55
N ALA A 40 -9.97 9.32 39.16
CA ALA A 40 -8.73 9.97 39.60
C ALA A 40 -8.89 10.55 41.01
N ILE A 41 -7.77 10.75 41.71
CA ILE A 41 -7.75 11.41 43.00
C ILE A 41 -7.11 12.78 42.85
N ILE A 42 -7.82 13.81 43.26
CA ILE A 42 -7.30 15.18 43.32
C ILE A 42 -7.02 15.56 44.77
N ASN A 43 -5.99 16.38 44.98
CA ASN A 43 -5.68 17.01 46.26
C ASN A 43 -6.09 18.48 46.20
N THR A 44 -7.10 18.87 46.98
CA THR A 44 -7.66 20.22 47.03
C THR A 44 -6.84 21.19 47.89
N GLY A 45 -5.78 20.72 48.54
CA GLY A 45 -4.79 21.54 49.26
C GLY A 45 -5.33 22.29 50.50
N SER A 46 -6.59 22.07 50.89
CA SER A 46 -7.24 22.78 52.00
C SER A 46 -8.12 21.86 52.83
N GLY A 47 -8.16 22.10 54.15
CA GLY A 47 -8.97 21.35 55.12
C GLY A 47 -8.30 20.09 55.69
N THR A 48 -9.00 19.41 56.61
CA THR A 48 -8.55 18.18 57.28
C THR A 48 -8.70 16.91 56.43
N GLN A 49 -9.40 17.00 55.29
CA GLN A 49 -9.60 15.92 54.31
C GLN A 49 -9.41 16.50 52.90
N PRO A 50 -8.16 16.61 52.40
CA PRO A 50 -7.89 17.33 51.15
C PRO A 50 -8.01 16.46 49.90
N PHE A 51 -8.20 15.14 50.03
CA PHE A 51 -8.33 14.24 48.88
C PHE A 51 -9.79 14.09 48.45
N ARG A 52 -10.04 14.10 47.13
CA ARG A 52 -11.35 13.87 46.51
C ARG A 52 -11.21 12.87 45.37
N LEU A 53 -12.16 11.94 45.28
CA LEU A 53 -12.34 11.08 44.11
C LEU A 53 -13.08 11.88 43.04
N VAL A 54 -12.55 11.89 41.82
CA VAL A 54 -13.17 12.50 40.64
C VAL A 54 -13.42 11.39 39.65
N LEU A 55 -14.63 11.35 39.12
CA LEU A 55 -15.06 10.41 38.09
C LEU A 55 -15.40 11.22 36.83
N THR A 56 -14.80 10.85 35.71
CA THR A 56 -15.00 11.50 34.41
C THR A 56 -15.49 10.46 33.42
N SER A 57 -16.59 10.70 32.71
CA SER A 57 -17.01 9.77 31.66
C SER A 57 -16.06 9.86 30.47
N GLU A 58 -15.74 8.72 29.88
CA GLU A 58 -14.99 8.64 28.61
C GLU A 58 -15.88 9.05 27.41
N ASN A 59 -17.21 9.00 27.58
CA ASN A 59 -18.16 9.43 26.57
C ASN A 59 -18.48 10.91 26.76
N SER A 60 -18.50 11.66 25.66
CA SER A 60 -18.94 13.05 25.65
C SER A 60 -20.47 13.17 25.53
N GLY A 61 -20.99 14.37 25.73
CA GLY A 61 -22.40 14.66 25.48
C GLY A 61 -23.35 14.15 26.55
N SER A 62 -24.64 14.14 26.23
CA SER A 62 -25.70 13.58 27.05
C SER A 62 -25.53 12.08 27.27
N LYS A 63 -24.89 11.37 26.32
CA LYS A 63 -24.51 9.95 26.43
C LYS A 63 -23.50 9.69 27.55
N GLY A 64 -22.64 10.66 27.85
CA GLY A 64 -21.67 10.60 28.96
C GLY A 64 -22.25 10.93 30.34
N ARG A 65 -23.56 11.20 30.44
CA ARG A 65 -24.17 11.48 31.75
C ARG A 65 -24.16 10.21 32.59
N MET A 66 -23.47 10.29 33.71
CA MET A 66 -23.33 9.19 34.66
C MET A 66 -24.32 9.35 35.81
N LEU A 67 -24.97 8.26 36.18
CA LEU A 67 -25.69 8.11 37.43
C LEU A 67 -24.98 7.03 38.24
N VAL A 68 -24.60 7.34 39.48
CA VAL A 68 -23.93 6.40 40.36
C VAL A 68 -24.88 6.06 41.49
N ASP A 69 -25.30 4.80 41.56
CA ASP A 69 -25.97 4.24 42.73
C ASP A 69 -24.93 3.52 43.59
N THR A 70 -24.84 3.93 44.85
CA THR A 70 -23.91 3.34 45.81
C THR A 70 -24.58 2.30 46.73
N GLY A 71 -25.86 1.99 46.50
CA GLY A 71 -26.67 0.96 47.18
C GLY A 71 -26.92 1.15 48.68
N GLY A 72 -26.10 1.95 49.36
CA GLY A 72 -26.10 2.18 50.81
C GLY A 72 -24.79 2.75 51.36
N LEU A 73 -23.70 2.80 50.57
CA LEU A 73 -22.43 3.44 50.91
C LEU A 73 -22.46 4.90 50.46
N ASP A 74 -22.62 5.87 51.35
CA ASP A 74 -22.58 7.28 50.92
C ASP A 74 -21.15 7.72 50.57
N LEU A 75 -20.83 7.76 49.27
CA LEU A 75 -19.57 8.27 48.75
C LEU A 75 -19.58 9.81 48.56
N GLY A 76 -20.69 10.48 48.90
CA GLY A 76 -20.82 11.94 48.81
C GLY A 76 -20.61 12.49 47.40
N LEU A 77 -20.86 11.69 46.36
CA LEU A 77 -20.65 12.09 44.98
C LEU A 77 -21.61 13.22 44.58
N GLN A 78 -21.08 14.23 43.91
CA GLN A 78 -21.83 15.37 43.39
C GLN A 78 -21.47 15.56 41.92
N SER A 79 -22.45 15.85 41.08
CA SER A 79 -22.19 16.19 39.68
C SER A 79 -21.66 17.63 39.61
N VAL A 80 -20.38 17.77 39.24
CA VAL A 80 -19.72 19.08 39.09
C VAL A 80 -20.01 19.68 37.72
N ASP A 81 -19.96 18.87 36.66
CA ASP A 81 -20.30 19.26 35.31
C ASP A 81 -21.04 18.11 34.60
N PRO A 82 -22.34 18.27 34.25
CA PRO A 82 -23.07 17.23 33.52
C PRO A 82 -22.71 17.28 32.04
N GLY A 83 -22.49 16.12 31.42
CA GLY A 83 -22.30 16.01 29.97
C GLY A 83 -23.44 16.67 29.19
N ARG A 84 -23.09 17.51 28.20
CA ARG A 84 -24.02 18.24 27.33
C ARG A 84 -23.64 18.00 25.88
N ASP A 85 -24.65 17.76 25.05
CA ASP A 85 -24.47 17.65 23.61
C ASP A 85 -24.02 19.00 23.03
N ALA A 86 -23.17 18.93 22.01
CA ALA A 86 -22.88 20.07 21.17
C ALA A 86 -24.13 20.43 20.37
N VAL A 87 -24.40 21.74 20.25
CA VAL A 87 -25.59 22.26 19.59
C VAL A 87 -25.16 23.31 18.58
N VAL A 88 -25.57 23.13 17.32
CA VAL A 88 -25.24 24.02 16.21
C VAL A 88 -26.50 24.33 15.43
N PHE A 89 -26.66 25.60 15.05
CA PHE A 89 -27.70 26.01 14.10
C PHE A 89 -27.11 26.04 12.70
N PHE A 90 -27.69 25.27 11.79
CA PHE A 90 -27.34 25.30 10.37
C PHE A 90 -28.36 26.18 9.61
N GLY A 91 -27.86 27.21 8.92
CA GLY A 91 -28.66 28.22 8.23
C GLY A 91 -28.58 29.60 8.88
N ALA A 92 -29.30 30.58 8.32
CA ALA A 92 -29.35 31.92 8.88
C ALA A 92 -30.13 31.94 10.20
N ALA A 93 -29.57 32.57 11.24
CA ALA A 93 -30.12 32.59 12.60
C ALA A 93 -31.57 33.12 12.68
N ASP A 94 -31.99 33.96 11.74
CA ASP A 94 -33.31 34.60 11.70
C ASP A 94 -34.27 33.97 10.66
N SER A 95 -33.89 32.85 10.04
CA SER A 95 -34.72 32.16 9.05
C SER A 95 -35.50 31.00 9.67
N PRO A 96 -36.82 30.87 9.40
CA PRO A 96 -37.59 29.70 9.81
C PRO A 96 -37.09 28.38 9.20
N SER A 97 -36.14 28.44 8.25
CA SER A 97 -35.50 27.28 7.62
C SER A 97 -34.22 26.81 8.35
N SER A 98 -33.84 27.42 9.48
CA SER A 98 -32.68 26.96 10.26
C SER A 98 -32.92 25.57 10.84
N VAL A 99 -31.92 24.70 10.75
CA VAL A 99 -31.97 23.35 11.30
C VAL A 99 -31.10 23.28 12.55
N LEU A 100 -31.67 22.79 13.64
CA LEU A 100 -30.93 22.50 14.87
C LEU A 100 -30.22 21.15 14.73
N LEU A 101 -28.91 21.17 14.87
CA LEU A 101 -28.06 19.99 14.89
C LEU A 101 -27.55 19.76 16.30
N THR A 102 -27.66 18.53 16.77
CA THR A 102 -27.17 18.12 18.09
C THR A 102 -26.26 16.91 17.94
N SER A 103 -25.09 16.94 18.59
CA SER A 103 -24.17 15.80 18.62
C SER A 103 -23.67 15.52 20.03
N SER A 104 -23.49 14.24 20.33
CA SER A 104 -22.87 13.83 21.58
C SER A 104 -21.36 14.10 21.62
N SER A 105 -20.73 14.44 20.49
CA SER A 105 -19.32 14.84 20.42
C SER A 105 -19.18 16.24 19.82
N ASN A 106 -17.95 16.78 19.89
CA ASN A 106 -17.59 18.01 19.20
C ASN A 106 -17.33 17.80 17.71
N THR A 107 -17.56 16.62 17.16
CA THR A 107 -17.44 16.34 15.72
C THR A 107 -18.82 16.09 15.14
N LEU A 108 -19.14 16.80 14.07
CA LEU A 108 -20.38 16.65 13.33
C LEU A 108 -20.07 15.99 11.98
N ASP A 109 -20.24 14.67 11.91
CA ASP A 109 -20.05 13.92 10.69
C ASP A 109 -21.31 13.91 9.82
N ASN A 110 -21.14 14.02 8.51
CA ASN A 110 -22.20 13.83 7.51
C ASN A 110 -23.41 14.75 7.66
N VAL A 111 -23.25 15.92 8.30
CA VAL A 111 -24.27 16.98 8.29
C VAL A 111 -24.54 17.43 6.85
N VAL A 112 -23.46 17.59 6.10
CA VAL A 112 -23.45 17.68 4.64
C VAL A 112 -22.68 16.44 4.16
N THR A 113 -23.18 15.76 3.14
CA THR A 113 -22.55 14.55 2.60
C THR A 113 -21.09 14.81 2.28
N GLY A 114 -20.18 14.02 2.87
CA GLY A 114 -18.74 14.14 2.66
C GLY A 114 -18.05 15.25 3.45
N VAL A 115 -18.75 15.95 4.35
CA VAL A 115 -18.17 16.97 5.24
C VAL A 115 -18.21 16.49 6.68
N SER A 116 -17.07 16.62 7.36
CA SER A 116 -16.97 16.51 8.82
C SER A 116 -16.59 17.88 9.39
N ILE A 117 -17.26 18.29 10.46
CA ILE A 117 -17.07 19.61 11.09
C ILE A 117 -16.66 19.41 12.54
N ASP A 118 -15.46 19.89 12.88
CA ASP A 118 -14.99 19.93 14.27
C ASP A 118 -15.35 21.25 14.95
N LEU A 119 -16.03 21.15 16.09
CA LEU A 119 -16.49 22.25 16.91
C LEU A 119 -15.44 22.58 17.96
N LEU A 120 -14.71 23.68 17.74
CA LEU A 120 -13.62 24.09 18.63
C LEU A 120 -14.06 25.05 19.74
N GLY A 121 -15.24 25.67 19.61
CA GLY A 121 -15.75 26.62 20.58
C GLY A 121 -17.12 27.20 20.18
N THR A 122 -17.72 27.93 21.10
CA THR A 122 -19.00 28.61 20.86
C THR A 122 -18.77 29.91 20.10
N THR A 123 -19.71 30.24 19.21
CA THR A 123 -19.68 31.47 18.42
C THR A 123 -20.92 32.31 18.68
N THR A 124 -20.76 33.64 18.70
CA THR A 124 -21.87 34.60 18.85
C THR A 124 -22.30 35.21 17.52
N SER A 125 -21.57 34.90 16.45
CA SER A 125 -21.84 35.35 15.09
C SER A 125 -21.77 34.13 14.15
N PRO A 126 -22.54 34.12 13.05
CA PRO A 126 -22.53 33.00 12.10
C PRO A 126 -21.13 32.77 11.53
N VAL A 127 -20.75 31.49 11.39
CA VAL A 127 -19.53 31.07 10.71
C VAL A 127 -19.90 30.57 9.33
N GLU A 128 -19.29 31.14 8.29
CA GLU A 128 -19.47 30.70 6.91
C GLU A 128 -18.49 29.57 6.59
N VAL A 129 -19.01 28.45 6.09
CA VAL A 129 -18.21 27.31 5.62
C VAL A 129 -18.30 27.27 4.10
N VAL A 130 -17.18 27.55 3.43
CA VAL A 130 -17.08 27.51 1.97
C VAL A 130 -16.46 26.19 1.56
N VAL A 131 -17.21 25.38 0.81
CA VAL A 131 -16.69 24.15 0.19
C VAL A 131 -16.33 24.46 -1.25
N SER A 132 -15.05 24.37 -1.57
CA SER A 132 -14.51 24.58 -2.92
C SER A 132 -13.65 23.41 -3.34
N ARG A 133 -13.58 23.17 -4.66
CA ARG A 133 -12.65 22.18 -5.23
C ARG A 133 -11.21 22.65 -5.03
N ASP A 134 -10.37 21.77 -4.50
CA ASP A 134 -8.94 22.03 -4.38
C ASP A 134 -8.21 21.69 -5.70
N THR A 135 -8.11 22.70 -6.57
CA THR A 135 -7.47 22.54 -7.87
C THR A 135 -5.96 22.37 -7.75
N GLU A 136 -5.33 22.97 -6.75
CA GLU A 136 -3.87 22.91 -6.58
C GLU A 136 -3.42 21.52 -6.11
N GLN A 137 -4.18 20.88 -5.21
CA GLN A 137 -3.91 19.47 -4.87
C GLN A 137 -4.03 18.55 -6.10
N MET A 138 -5.00 18.78 -6.99
CA MET A 138 -5.13 18.00 -8.23
C MET A 138 -3.94 18.22 -9.19
N VAL A 139 -3.50 19.47 -9.37
CA VAL A 139 -2.29 19.80 -10.15
C VAL A 139 -1.07 19.11 -9.56
N GLN A 140 -0.90 19.15 -8.23
CA GLN A 140 0.22 18.50 -7.55
C GLN A 140 0.22 16.98 -7.76
N LYS A 141 -0.93 16.32 -7.60
CA LYS A 141 -1.06 14.88 -7.82
C LYS A 141 -0.73 14.49 -9.26
N LEU A 142 -1.13 15.32 -10.21
CA LEU A 142 -0.80 15.11 -11.61
C LEU A 142 0.70 15.32 -11.88
N GLN A 143 1.34 16.30 -11.24
CA GLN A 143 2.79 16.48 -11.31
C GLN A 143 3.55 15.29 -10.72
N GLU A 144 3.12 14.76 -9.57
CA GLU A 144 3.70 13.55 -8.96
C GLU A 144 3.64 12.35 -9.94
N PHE A 145 2.54 12.20 -10.66
CA PHE A 145 2.42 11.19 -11.72
C PHE A 145 3.41 11.42 -12.87
N VAL A 146 3.53 12.67 -13.35
CA VAL A 146 4.46 13.03 -14.43
C VAL A 146 5.91 12.75 -14.03
N ASP A 147 6.26 13.05 -12.79
CA ASP A 147 7.59 12.79 -12.23
C ASP A 147 7.86 11.29 -12.15
N ALA A 148 6.92 10.49 -11.64
CA ALA A 148 7.05 9.03 -11.56
C ALA A 148 7.15 8.37 -12.95
N PHE A 149 6.39 8.86 -13.93
CA PHE A 149 6.47 8.42 -15.32
C PHE A 149 7.87 8.69 -15.90
N ASN A 150 8.37 9.90 -15.71
CA ASN A 150 9.68 10.30 -16.20
C ASN A 150 10.82 9.57 -15.48
N GLU A 151 10.73 9.37 -14.17
CA GLU A 151 11.70 8.57 -13.41
C GLU A 151 11.77 7.12 -13.94
N THR A 152 10.63 6.55 -14.31
CA THR A 152 10.59 5.22 -14.93
C THR A 152 11.39 5.22 -16.23
N LEU A 153 11.19 6.20 -17.10
CA LEU A 153 11.95 6.33 -18.35
C LEU A 153 13.45 6.54 -18.09
N ASP A 154 13.81 7.34 -17.09
CA ASP A 154 15.20 7.58 -16.70
C ASP A 154 15.91 6.30 -16.25
N ARG A 155 15.20 5.44 -15.49
CA ARG A 155 15.72 4.13 -15.09
C ARG A 155 15.91 3.20 -16.29
N LEU A 156 14.97 3.19 -17.24
CA LEU A 156 15.11 2.40 -18.47
C LEU A 156 16.30 2.89 -19.30
N ASP A 157 16.44 4.21 -19.50
CA ASP A 157 17.57 4.82 -20.21
C ASP A 157 18.91 4.48 -19.54
N PHE A 158 18.97 4.53 -18.21
CA PHE A 158 20.16 4.17 -17.46
C PHE A 158 20.60 2.72 -17.72
N HIS A 159 19.66 1.79 -17.78
CA HIS A 159 19.96 0.37 -18.04
C HIS A 159 20.19 0.03 -19.52
N GLU A 160 19.73 0.87 -20.45
CA GLU A 160 19.97 0.75 -21.89
C GLU A 160 21.17 1.57 -22.40
N ARG A 161 21.84 2.38 -21.57
CA ARG A 161 22.90 3.28 -22.04
C ARG A 161 24.15 2.56 -22.54
N PHE A 162 24.89 3.24 -23.42
CA PHE A 162 26.25 2.88 -23.81
C PHE A 162 27.16 4.08 -23.61
N ASP A 163 28.16 3.94 -22.74
CA ASP A 163 29.19 4.96 -22.53
C ASP A 163 30.33 4.73 -23.52
N GLN A 164 30.54 5.70 -24.43
CA GLN A 164 31.56 5.61 -25.47
C GLN A 164 32.98 5.82 -24.93
N ASP A 165 33.14 6.54 -23.82
CA ASP A 165 34.44 6.90 -23.26
C ASP A 165 34.99 5.75 -22.40
N THR A 166 34.13 5.12 -21.60
CA THR A 166 34.50 3.99 -20.74
C THR A 166 34.28 2.63 -21.41
N GLY A 167 33.48 2.58 -22.47
CA GLY A 167 33.03 1.34 -23.11
C GLY A 167 32.01 0.55 -22.26
N GLU A 168 31.55 1.12 -21.14
CA GLU A 168 30.59 0.48 -20.25
C GLU A 168 29.21 0.39 -20.90
N ARG A 169 28.60 -0.80 -20.76
CA ARG A 169 27.26 -1.10 -21.27
C ARG A 169 26.29 -1.22 -20.11
N GLY A 170 25.13 -0.59 -20.24
CA GLY A 170 24.01 -0.85 -19.36
C GLY A 170 23.61 -2.33 -19.42
N ALA A 171 23.14 -2.88 -18.30
CA ALA A 171 22.83 -4.30 -18.17
C ALA A 171 21.75 -4.80 -19.15
N LEU A 172 20.90 -3.90 -19.64
CA LEU A 172 19.78 -4.19 -20.54
C LEU A 172 19.98 -3.61 -21.95
N LEU A 173 21.21 -3.20 -22.30
CA LEU A 173 21.50 -2.67 -23.63
C LEU A 173 21.15 -3.71 -24.71
N GLY A 174 20.20 -3.35 -25.58
CA GLY A 174 19.71 -4.22 -26.66
C GLY A 174 18.61 -5.20 -26.25
N ASP A 175 18.11 -5.14 -25.01
CA ASP A 175 16.95 -5.92 -24.60
C ASP A 175 15.66 -5.35 -25.19
N GLY A 176 15.00 -6.11 -26.07
CA GLY A 176 13.76 -5.68 -26.74
C GLY A 176 12.59 -5.46 -25.78
N THR A 177 12.62 -6.02 -24.57
CA THR A 177 11.58 -5.86 -23.55
C THR A 177 11.52 -4.42 -23.05
N VAL A 178 12.67 -3.77 -22.86
CA VAL A 178 12.72 -2.37 -22.40
C VAL A 178 12.14 -1.44 -23.47
N SER A 179 12.55 -1.63 -24.72
CA SER A 179 11.97 -0.92 -25.86
C SER A 179 10.46 -1.16 -26.01
N GLN A 180 9.97 -2.37 -25.76
CA GLN A 180 8.54 -2.69 -25.76
C GLN A 180 7.77 -1.96 -24.65
N ILE A 181 8.31 -1.93 -23.42
CA ILE A 181 7.71 -1.22 -22.29
C ILE A 181 7.60 0.27 -22.60
N ARG A 182 8.71 0.89 -23.05
CA ARG A 182 8.74 2.31 -23.43
C ARG A 182 7.71 2.64 -24.49
N ALA A 183 7.66 1.85 -25.56
CA ALA A 183 6.70 2.06 -26.65
C ALA A 183 5.24 1.90 -26.19
N ALA A 184 4.97 0.98 -25.27
CA ALA A 184 3.64 0.78 -24.72
C ALA A 184 3.19 1.95 -23.82
N LEU A 185 4.06 2.41 -22.92
CA LEU A 185 3.79 3.57 -22.05
C LEU A 185 3.50 4.82 -22.87
N LEU A 186 4.34 5.11 -23.87
CA LEU A 186 4.15 6.26 -24.75
C LEU A 186 2.88 6.15 -25.60
N ARG A 187 2.49 4.93 -26.00
CA ARG A 187 1.26 4.71 -26.75
C ARG A 187 0.02 5.01 -25.92
N VAL A 188 0.00 4.59 -24.65
CA VAL A 188 -1.15 4.84 -23.76
C VAL A 188 -1.31 6.33 -23.49
N ILE A 189 -0.22 7.04 -23.17
CA ILE A 189 -0.27 8.49 -22.91
C ILE A 189 -0.63 9.32 -24.14
N GLN A 190 -0.31 8.85 -25.34
CA GLN A 190 -0.73 9.50 -26.59
C GLN A 190 -2.12 9.05 -27.07
N GLY A 191 -2.67 8.02 -26.43
CA GLY A 191 -3.96 7.44 -26.77
C GLY A 191 -5.13 8.31 -26.34
N GLU A 192 -6.32 7.85 -26.71
CA GLU A 192 -7.60 8.43 -26.30
C GLU A 192 -8.15 7.64 -25.10
N ALA A 193 -8.92 8.29 -24.25
CA ALA A 193 -9.73 7.56 -23.27
C ALA A 193 -10.79 6.73 -23.99
N GLN A 194 -11.04 5.52 -23.51
CA GLN A 194 -12.00 4.62 -24.13
C GLN A 194 -13.38 4.85 -23.51
N GLY A 195 -14.42 4.96 -24.35
CA GLY A 195 -15.82 5.02 -23.93
C GLY A 195 -16.23 6.30 -23.18
N VAL A 196 -15.33 7.28 -23.12
CA VAL A 196 -15.58 8.59 -22.53
C VAL A 196 -16.29 9.48 -23.55
N SER A 197 -17.30 10.21 -23.10
CA SER A 197 -18.07 11.13 -23.94
C SER A 197 -18.03 12.52 -23.32
N SER A 198 -16.87 13.18 -23.40
CA SER A 198 -16.67 14.54 -22.94
C SER A 198 -16.03 15.39 -24.05
N GLN A 199 -15.89 16.69 -23.80
CA GLN A 199 -15.17 17.59 -24.71
C GLN A 199 -13.66 17.32 -24.75
N PHE A 200 -13.14 16.55 -23.79
CA PHE A 200 -11.74 16.18 -23.69
C PHE A 200 -11.57 14.67 -23.93
N THR A 201 -10.98 14.32 -25.08
CA THR A 201 -10.74 12.94 -25.49
C THR A 201 -9.28 12.54 -25.36
N ARG A 202 -8.37 13.52 -25.34
CA ARG A 202 -6.92 13.30 -25.35
C ARG A 202 -6.21 14.04 -24.20
N PRO A 203 -5.18 13.43 -23.59
CA PRO A 203 -4.43 14.05 -22.48
C PRO A 203 -3.85 15.43 -22.79
N PHE A 204 -3.41 15.68 -24.03
CA PHE A 204 -2.84 16.98 -24.39
C PHE A 204 -3.88 18.11 -24.34
N GLU A 205 -5.18 17.80 -24.48
CA GLU A 205 -6.24 18.79 -24.43
C GLU A 205 -6.33 19.40 -23.03
N VAL A 206 -6.04 18.60 -22.01
CA VAL A 206 -5.98 18.99 -20.58
C VAL A 206 -4.57 19.33 -20.11
N GLY A 207 -3.59 19.46 -21.00
CA GLY A 207 -2.23 19.93 -20.66
C GLY A 207 -1.17 18.85 -20.42
N LEU A 208 -1.47 17.56 -20.61
CA LEU A 208 -0.48 16.48 -20.54
C LEU A 208 0.09 16.18 -21.93
N ARG A 209 1.37 16.52 -22.15
CA ARG A 209 2.00 16.37 -23.47
C ARG A 209 3.34 15.68 -23.42
N ILE A 210 3.69 14.99 -24.50
CA ILE A 210 5.03 14.46 -24.68
C ILE A 210 5.94 15.58 -25.19
N GLY A 211 6.94 15.91 -24.39
CA GLY A 211 7.98 16.88 -24.69
C GLY A 211 9.18 16.27 -25.41
N LYS A 212 10.34 16.92 -25.28
CA LYS A 212 11.58 16.45 -25.91
C LYS A 212 12.07 15.17 -25.22
N GLY A 213 12.65 14.26 -26.00
CA GLY A 213 13.19 13.00 -25.48
C GLY A 213 12.13 12.03 -24.96
N ALA A 214 10.89 12.13 -25.45
CA ALA A 214 9.77 11.29 -25.03
C ALA A 214 9.39 11.42 -23.54
N ARG A 215 9.74 12.54 -22.91
CA ARG A 215 9.35 12.86 -21.52
C ARG A 215 7.94 13.42 -21.46
N LEU A 216 7.23 13.14 -20.38
CA LEU A 216 5.92 13.74 -20.12
C LEU A 216 6.10 15.12 -19.47
N GLU A 217 5.33 16.11 -19.93
CA GLU A 217 5.31 17.48 -19.41
C GLU A 217 3.86 17.88 -19.10
N LEU A 218 3.67 18.56 -17.96
CA LEU A 218 2.39 19.13 -17.54
C LEU A 218 2.36 20.62 -17.79
N ASP A 219 1.38 21.08 -18.56
CA ASP A 219 0.96 22.48 -18.64
C ASP A 219 -0.09 22.75 -17.56
N ALA A 220 0.35 23.22 -16.39
CA ALA A 220 -0.50 23.43 -15.24
C ALA A 220 -1.59 24.49 -15.49
N ASP A 221 -1.31 25.51 -16.31
CA ASP A 221 -2.29 26.57 -16.59
C ASP A 221 -3.40 26.04 -17.50
N ARG A 222 -3.04 25.24 -18.52
CA ARG A 222 -4.03 24.57 -19.36
C ARG A 222 -4.86 23.55 -18.58
N PHE A 223 -4.25 22.83 -17.64
CA PHE A 223 -4.98 21.90 -16.78
C PHE A 223 -5.96 22.63 -15.85
N ARG A 224 -5.55 23.76 -15.25
CA ARG A 224 -6.45 24.62 -14.46
C ARG A 224 -7.62 25.14 -15.29
N GLN A 225 -7.35 25.57 -16.52
CA GLN A 225 -8.40 26.03 -17.43
C GLN A 225 -9.39 24.90 -17.76
N ALA A 226 -8.89 23.71 -18.10
CA ALA A 226 -9.74 22.56 -18.41
C ALA A 226 -10.64 22.16 -17.22
N LEU A 227 -10.11 22.20 -15.99
CA LEU A 227 -10.87 21.94 -14.76
C LEU A 227 -11.93 23.00 -14.45
N GLN A 228 -11.72 24.24 -14.87
CA GLN A 228 -12.72 25.31 -14.75
C GLN A 228 -13.83 25.16 -15.80
N GLU A 229 -13.49 24.71 -17.01
CA GLU A 229 -14.43 24.55 -18.11
C GLU A 229 -15.32 23.30 -17.95
N ASP A 230 -14.73 22.12 -17.73
CA ASP A 230 -15.46 20.86 -17.55
C ASP A 230 -14.70 19.90 -16.62
N PRO A 231 -14.90 20.02 -15.30
CA PRO A 231 -14.21 19.19 -14.32
C PRO A 231 -14.59 17.71 -14.43
N ASP A 232 -15.84 17.40 -14.77
CA ASP A 232 -16.31 16.02 -14.91
C ASP A 232 -15.71 15.38 -16.17
N GLY A 233 -15.58 16.15 -17.25
CA GLY A 233 -14.89 15.72 -18.47
C GLY A 233 -13.40 15.43 -18.27
N VAL A 234 -12.70 16.24 -17.46
CA VAL A 234 -11.30 15.99 -17.07
C VAL A 234 -11.20 14.71 -16.24
N ALA A 235 -12.12 14.52 -15.28
CA ALA A 235 -12.16 13.31 -14.47
C ALA A 235 -12.45 12.06 -15.30
N GLU A 236 -13.39 12.12 -16.26
CA GLU A 236 -13.66 11.00 -17.15
C GLU A 236 -12.44 10.68 -18.04
N LEU A 237 -11.78 11.70 -18.61
CA LEU A 237 -10.60 11.50 -19.46
C LEU A 237 -9.45 10.81 -18.72
N LEU A 238 -9.15 11.25 -17.49
CA LEU A 238 -7.97 10.78 -16.76
C LEU A 238 -8.25 9.53 -15.94
N ALA A 239 -9.39 9.48 -15.25
CA ALA A 239 -9.66 8.54 -14.16
C ALA A 239 -10.99 7.75 -14.31
N ALA A 240 -11.66 7.78 -15.48
CA ALA A 240 -12.82 6.93 -15.67
C ALA A 240 -12.46 5.46 -15.50
N PHE A 241 -13.27 4.72 -14.75
CA PHE A 241 -13.13 3.28 -14.58
C PHE A 241 -14.51 2.64 -14.54
N GLU A 242 -14.91 2.01 -15.64
CA GLU A 242 -16.16 1.24 -15.72
C GLU A 242 -15.88 -0.08 -16.44
N LEU A 243 -15.91 -1.19 -15.71
CA LEU A 243 -15.78 -2.53 -16.26
C LEU A 243 -16.99 -2.87 -17.13
N GLN A 244 -16.74 -3.44 -18.29
CA GLN A 244 -17.78 -4.08 -19.07
C GLN A 244 -18.17 -5.38 -18.36
N PRO A 245 -19.47 -5.60 -18.06
CA PRO A 245 -19.93 -6.85 -17.48
C PRO A 245 -19.49 -8.02 -18.36
N ARG A 246 -18.87 -9.03 -17.74
CA ARG A 246 -18.51 -10.26 -18.45
C ARG A 246 -19.79 -10.95 -18.92
N ALA A 247 -19.79 -11.37 -20.18
CA ALA A 247 -20.92 -12.10 -20.73
C ALA A 247 -20.91 -13.53 -20.19
N ASP A 248 -22.04 -13.96 -19.65
CA ASP A 248 -22.23 -15.36 -19.27
C ASP A 248 -22.17 -16.26 -20.51
N LYS A 249 -21.33 -17.28 -20.45
CA LYS A 249 -21.22 -18.30 -21.49
C LYS A 249 -22.09 -19.50 -21.12
N VAL A 250 -23.12 -19.78 -21.92
CA VAL A 250 -23.94 -20.98 -21.74
C VAL A 250 -23.11 -22.20 -22.18
N LEU A 251 -22.82 -23.09 -21.23
CA LEU A 251 -22.07 -24.34 -21.48
C LEU A 251 -22.98 -25.48 -21.93
N ALA A 252 -24.19 -25.55 -21.36
CA ALA A 252 -25.19 -26.56 -21.67
C ALA A 252 -26.58 -26.07 -21.21
N THR A 253 -27.63 -26.82 -21.54
CA THR A 253 -28.98 -26.60 -20.99
C THR A 253 -29.36 -27.87 -20.24
N ASP A 254 -29.87 -27.73 -19.01
CA ASP A 254 -30.31 -28.88 -18.22
C ASP A 254 -31.56 -29.55 -18.81
N ALA A 255 -31.95 -30.71 -18.27
CA ALA A 255 -33.12 -31.46 -18.72
C ALA A 255 -34.46 -30.72 -18.53
N ASN A 256 -34.47 -29.62 -17.75
CA ASN A 256 -35.62 -28.77 -17.48
C ASN A 256 -35.63 -27.49 -18.35
N GLY A 257 -34.67 -27.33 -19.25
CA GLY A 257 -34.56 -26.18 -20.14
C GLY A 257 -33.83 -24.98 -19.55
N ASN A 258 -33.22 -25.08 -18.37
CA ASN A 258 -32.44 -23.98 -17.80
C ASN A 258 -31.00 -23.97 -18.32
N PRO A 259 -30.48 -22.82 -18.75
CA PRO A 259 -29.10 -22.71 -19.20
C PRO A 259 -28.12 -22.85 -18.02
N LEU A 260 -27.18 -23.79 -18.14
CA LEU A 260 -25.99 -23.86 -17.31
C LEU A 260 -24.99 -22.85 -17.85
N ILE A 261 -24.90 -21.71 -17.18
CA ILE A 261 -23.98 -20.62 -17.50
C ILE A 261 -22.68 -20.78 -16.71
N THR A 262 -21.56 -20.45 -17.34
CA THR A 262 -20.30 -20.15 -16.66
C THR A 262 -19.89 -18.74 -17.02
N THR A 263 -19.27 -18.05 -16.09
CA THR A 263 -18.54 -16.81 -16.36
C THR A 263 -17.06 -17.20 -16.29
N ASN A 264 -16.36 -17.17 -17.43
CA ASN A 264 -14.92 -17.44 -17.45
C ASN A 264 -14.22 -16.33 -16.66
N ASN A 265 -13.57 -16.70 -15.55
CA ASN A 265 -12.79 -15.74 -14.77
C ASN A 265 -11.39 -15.48 -15.33
N ASP A 266 -10.98 -16.26 -16.33
CA ASP A 266 -9.66 -16.20 -16.96
C ASP A 266 -9.60 -15.24 -18.16
N ASP A 267 -10.74 -14.75 -18.65
CA ASP A 267 -10.78 -13.79 -19.74
C ASP A 267 -10.34 -12.40 -19.24
N PRO A 268 -9.54 -11.64 -20.02
CA PRO A 268 -9.06 -10.33 -19.61
C PRO A 268 -10.23 -9.36 -19.42
N ASP A 269 -10.13 -8.51 -18.40
CA ASP A 269 -11.11 -7.46 -18.16
C ASP A 269 -11.24 -6.54 -19.38
N THR A 270 -12.49 -6.33 -19.80
CA THR A 270 -12.85 -5.36 -20.83
C THR A 270 -13.55 -4.18 -20.17
N PHE A 271 -13.38 -3.00 -20.74
CA PHE A 271 -13.84 -1.76 -20.13
C PHE A 271 -14.90 -1.10 -21.01
N LYS A 272 -15.98 -0.67 -20.37
CA LYS A 272 -16.95 0.21 -20.99
C LYS A 272 -16.41 1.64 -21.02
N LYS A 273 -15.76 2.08 -19.94
CA LYS A 273 -15.02 3.33 -19.87
C LYS A 273 -13.66 3.10 -19.20
N ILE A 274 -12.58 3.61 -19.78
CA ILE A 274 -11.29 3.65 -19.11
C ILE A 274 -10.51 4.92 -19.46
N GLY A 275 -10.16 5.68 -18.42
CA GLY A 275 -9.37 6.89 -18.50
C GLY A 275 -7.90 6.59 -18.78
N VAL A 276 -7.14 7.60 -19.20
CA VAL A 276 -5.76 7.40 -19.63
C VAL A 276 -4.84 6.99 -18.48
N LEU A 277 -5.03 7.52 -17.27
CA LEU A 277 -4.21 7.13 -16.12
C LEU A 277 -4.52 5.68 -15.69
N GLU A 278 -5.79 5.29 -15.73
CA GLU A 278 -6.22 3.91 -15.49
C GLU A 278 -5.66 2.94 -16.53
N GLN A 279 -5.54 3.36 -17.80
CA GLN A 279 -4.86 2.56 -18.83
C GLN A 279 -3.36 2.40 -18.54
N VAL A 280 -2.70 3.43 -17.99
CA VAL A 280 -1.28 3.34 -17.56
C VAL A 280 -1.14 2.39 -16.38
N GLU A 281 -2.01 2.48 -15.38
CA GLU A 281 -2.04 1.57 -14.25
C GLU A 281 -2.26 0.12 -14.71
N LYS A 282 -3.23 -0.12 -15.59
CA LYS A 282 -3.46 -1.44 -16.18
C LYS A 282 -2.22 -1.95 -16.89
N LEU A 283 -1.56 -1.12 -17.70
CA LEU A 283 -0.34 -1.50 -18.40
C LEU A 283 0.80 -1.85 -17.43
N ALA A 284 0.96 -1.07 -16.35
CA ALA A 284 1.93 -1.35 -15.31
C ALA A 284 1.64 -2.70 -14.62
N ASN A 285 0.37 -2.99 -14.33
CA ASN A 285 -0.07 -4.27 -13.76
C ASN A 285 0.17 -5.44 -14.72
N ASP A 286 -0.16 -5.29 -16.01
CA ASP A 286 0.08 -6.30 -17.04
C ASP A 286 1.57 -6.65 -17.19
N PHE A 287 2.48 -5.70 -16.92
CA PHE A 287 3.92 -5.94 -16.97
C PHE A 287 4.49 -6.52 -15.68
N THR A 288 3.96 -6.13 -14.52
CA THR A 288 4.52 -6.47 -13.20
C THR A 288 3.83 -7.63 -12.49
N THR A 289 2.65 -8.06 -12.95
CA THR A 289 1.90 -9.13 -12.30
C THR A 289 2.71 -10.42 -12.17
N THR A 290 2.69 -11.00 -10.97
CA THR A 290 3.42 -12.23 -10.64
C THR A 290 2.92 -13.43 -11.43
N LEU A 291 1.66 -13.41 -11.86
CA LEU A 291 1.05 -14.49 -12.60
C LEU A 291 1.09 -14.20 -14.10
N GLY A 292 2.29 -14.21 -14.68
CA GLY A 292 2.50 -14.15 -16.12
C GLY A 292 2.70 -12.75 -16.71
N GLY A 293 3.03 -11.76 -15.89
CA GLY A 293 3.46 -10.45 -16.38
C GLY A 293 4.70 -10.55 -17.27
N LEU A 294 4.86 -9.60 -18.20
CA LEU A 294 5.99 -9.59 -19.14
C LEU A 294 7.34 -9.67 -18.42
N LEU A 295 7.51 -8.90 -17.34
CA LEU A 295 8.73 -8.90 -16.55
C LEU A 295 8.95 -10.23 -15.84
N THR A 296 7.90 -10.82 -15.25
CA THR A 296 8.00 -12.12 -14.60
C THR A 296 8.42 -13.21 -15.58
N ARG A 297 7.83 -13.26 -16.78
CA ARG A 297 8.22 -14.23 -17.80
C ARG A 297 9.67 -14.04 -18.26
N ARG A 298 10.11 -12.78 -18.40
CA ARG A 298 11.50 -12.46 -18.75
C ARG A 298 12.46 -12.92 -17.66
N THR A 299 12.14 -12.65 -16.40
CA THR A 299 12.91 -13.12 -15.23
C THR A 299 13.00 -14.64 -15.20
N GLN A 300 11.88 -15.35 -15.33
CA GLN A 300 11.86 -16.82 -15.38
C GLN A 300 12.71 -17.38 -16.52
N THR A 301 12.68 -16.74 -17.70
CA THR A 301 13.51 -17.15 -18.84
C THR A 301 14.99 -17.00 -18.52
N ILE A 302 15.38 -15.88 -17.90
CA ILE A 302 16.77 -15.63 -17.50
C ILE A 302 17.21 -16.61 -16.40
N GLU A 303 16.37 -16.88 -15.40
CA GLU A 303 16.64 -17.87 -14.35
C GLU A 303 16.86 -19.28 -14.93
N GLN A 304 16.04 -19.70 -15.89
CA GLN A 304 16.23 -20.96 -16.59
C GLN A 304 17.55 -21.00 -17.38
N GLN A 305 17.92 -19.91 -18.04
CA GLN A 305 19.21 -19.81 -18.73
C GLN A 305 20.40 -19.86 -17.77
N ILE A 306 20.27 -19.28 -16.58
CA ILE A 306 21.30 -19.35 -15.54
C ILE A 306 21.46 -20.79 -15.07
N SER A 307 20.35 -21.46 -14.71
CA SER A 307 20.38 -22.86 -14.27
C SER A 307 21.03 -23.79 -15.31
N LEU A 308 20.69 -23.64 -16.60
CA LEU A 308 21.32 -24.42 -17.68
C LEU A 308 22.83 -24.15 -17.82
N GLN A 309 23.26 -22.91 -17.56
CA GLN A 309 24.68 -22.56 -17.58
C GLN A 309 25.43 -23.12 -16.37
N GLU A 310 24.83 -23.08 -15.19
CA GLU A 310 25.37 -23.69 -13.97
C GLU A 310 25.57 -25.20 -14.14
N ASP A 311 24.58 -25.90 -14.69
CA ASP A 311 24.68 -27.34 -15.01
C ASP A 311 25.83 -27.61 -15.99
N ARG A 312 26.00 -26.75 -17.00
CA ARG A 312 27.09 -26.88 -17.97
C ARG A 312 28.45 -26.67 -17.33
N ILE A 313 28.59 -25.67 -16.46
CA ILE A 313 29.83 -25.41 -15.70
C ILE A 313 30.18 -26.64 -14.86
N ALA A 314 29.22 -27.17 -14.11
CA ALA A 314 29.42 -28.36 -13.29
C ALA A 314 29.91 -29.57 -14.13
N SER A 315 29.33 -29.78 -15.32
CA SER A 315 29.77 -30.85 -16.22
C SER A 315 31.21 -30.66 -16.73
N ILE A 316 31.61 -29.41 -17.00
CA ILE A 316 32.97 -29.06 -17.45
C ILE A 316 33.97 -29.27 -16.31
N ASP A 317 33.62 -28.88 -15.09
CA ASP A 317 34.46 -29.08 -13.92
C ASP A 317 34.73 -30.57 -13.66
N GLU A 318 33.70 -31.42 -13.81
CA GLU A 318 33.86 -32.87 -13.70
C GLU A 318 34.79 -33.44 -14.79
N GLN A 319 34.71 -32.93 -16.03
CA GLN A 319 35.62 -33.32 -17.11
C GLN A 319 37.06 -32.87 -16.85
N LEU A 320 37.25 -31.64 -16.37
CA LEU A 320 38.56 -31.11 -16.01
C LEU A 320 39.20 -31.94 -14.89
N GLN A 321 38.41 -32.33 -13.88
CA GLN A 321 38.87 -33.20 -12.79
C GLN A 321 39.32 -34.57 -13.32
N ARG A 322 38.51 -35.24 -14.14
CA ARG A 322 38.88 -36.54 -14.73
C ARG A 322 40.14 -36.46 -15.59
N LYS A 323 40.30 -35.38 -16.36
CA LYS A 323 41.51 -35.15 -17.17
C LYS A 323 42.74 -34.94 -16.28
N ARG A 324 42.61 -34.17 -15.21
CA ARG A 324 43.66 -33.98 -14.20
C ARG A 324 44.08 -35.32 -13.57
N GLU A 325 43.13 -36.14 -13.14
CA GLU A 325 43.41 -37.46 -12.55
C GLU A 325 44.10 -38.41 -13.55
N THR A 326 43.72 -38.35 -14.82
CA THR A 326 44.36 -39.14 -15.88
C THR A 326 45.80 -38.70 -16.12
N LEU A 327 46.05 -37.39 -16.20
CA LEU A 327 47.39 -36.83 -16.35
C LEU A 327 48.27 -37.15 -15.13
N GLN A 328 47.72 -37.08 -13.91
CA GLN A 328 48.43 -37.47 -12.69
C GLN A 328 48.85 -38.95 -12.72
N ARG A 329 47.96 -39.86 -13.15
CA ARG A 329 48.30 -41.29 -13.32
C ARG A 329 49.37 -41.51 -14.39
N GLN A 330 49.29 -40.80 -15.52
CA GLN A 330 50.31 -40.87 -16.57
C GLN A 330 51.67 -40.38 -16.07
N PHE A 331 51.70 -39.29 -15.30
CA PHE A 331 52.92 -38.76 -14.70
C PHE A 331 53.57 -39.75 -13.73
N GLN A 332 52.78 -40.34 -12.82
CA GLN A 332 53.25 -41.37 -11.90
C GLN A 332 53.81 -42.60 -12.63
N ALA A 333 53.15 -43.06 -13.70
CA ALA A 333 53.63 -44.18 -14.52
C ALA A 333 54.94 -43.84 -15.24
N MET A 334 55.09 -42.61 -15.75
CA MET A 334 56.34 -42.14 -16.34
C MET A 334 57.46 -42.04 -15.29
N GLU A 335 57.20 -41.54 -14.09
CA GLU A 335 58.17 -41.55 -12.98
C GLU A 335 58.65 -42.96 -12.65
N GLN A 336 57.73 -43.93 -12.55
CA GLN A 336 58.09 -45.33 -12.30
C GLN A 336 58.91 -45.93 -13.44
N ALA A 337 58.55 -45.63 -14.70
CA ALA A 337 59.30 -46.09 -15.86
C ALA A 337 60.71 -45.49 -15.90
N ILE A 338 60.86 -44.20 -15.60
CA ILE A 338 62.17 -43.54 -15.50
C ILE A 338 62.99 -44.15 -14.36
N ALA A 339 62.41 -44.39 -13.19
CA ALA A 339 63.09 -45.04 -12.08
C ALA A 339 63.56 -46.47 -12.44
N ALA A 340 62.74 -47.23 -13.17
CA ALA A 340 63.10 -48.55 -13.69
C ALA A 340 64.22 -48.49 -14.75
N LEU A 341 64.20 -47.48 -15.64
CA LEU A 341 65.27 -47.27 -16.62
C LEU A 341 66.58 -46.85 -15.95
N GLN A 342 66.53 -46.00 -14.94
CA GLN A 342 67.70 -45.60 -14.15
C GLN A 342 68.29 -46.80 -13.37
N SER A 343 67.46 -47.65 -12.78
CA SER A 343 67.92 -48.86 -12.10
C SER A 343 68.49 -49.89 -13.09
N GLN A 344 67.89 -50.04 -14.27
CA GLN A 344 68.41 -50.89 -15.34
C GLN A 344 69.73 -50.36 -15.92
N SER A 345 69.87 -49.06 -16.13
CA SER A 345 71.13 -48.42 -16.54
C SER A 345 72.22 -48.64 -15.49
N SER A 346 71.88 -48.54 -14.20
CA SER A 346 72.82 -48.80 -13.10
C SER A 346 73.26 -50.28 -13.07
N ALA A 347 72.33 -51.21 -13.26
CA ALA A 347 72.62 -52.64 -13.36
C ALA A 347 73.51 -52.98 -14.57
N LEU A 348 73.22 -52.41 -15.75
CA LEU A 348 74.02 -52.59 -16.95
C LEU A 348 75.43 -51.98 -16.81
N SER A 349 75.54 -50.81 -16.17
CA SER A 349 76.83 -50.20 -15.84
C SER A 349 77.65 -51.09 -14.89
N SER A 350 77.00 -51.77 -13.94
CA SER A 350 77.69 -52.69 -13.01
C SER A 350 78.13 -54.01 -13.66
N LEU A 351 77.42 -54.47 -14.70
CA LEU A 351 77.81 -55.62 -15.52
C LEU A 351 78.95 -55.28 -16.49
N GLY A 352 78.99 -54.05 -17.01
CA GLY A 352 80.10 -53.56 -17.85
C GLY A 352 81.38 -53.27 -17.07
N SER A 353 81.31 -53.11 -15.75
CA SER A 353 82.45 -52.84 -14.86
C SER A 353 82.99 -54.07 -14.13
N GLN A 354 82.55 -55.29 -14.47
CA GLN A 354 83.13 -56.51 -13.92
C GLN A 354 84.45 -56.82 -14.68
N PRO A 355 85.63 -56.72 -14.06
CA PRO A 355 86.87 -57.07 -14.73
C PRO A 355 86.86 -58.57 -15.03
N ARG A 356 87.10 -58.93 -16.31
CA ARG A 356 87.45 -60.31 -16.68
C ARG A 356 88.80 -60.65 -16.07
N GLY A 357 88.80 -61.12 -14.83
CA GLY A 357 89.92 -61.81 -14.20
C GLY A 357 89.85 -63.30 -14.55
N PHE A 358 90.93 -63.78 -15.17
CA PHE A 358 91.29 -65.20 -15.25
C PHE A 358 91.71 -65.75 -13.88
#